data_AF-A0A843J2J3-F1
#
_entry.id   AF-A0A843J2J3-F1
#
_cell.length_a   1.000
_cell.length_b   1.000
_cell.length_c   1.000
_cell.angle_alpha   90.00
_cell.angle_beta   90.00
_cell.angle_gamma   90.00
#
_symmetry.space_group_name_H-M   'P 1'
#
loop_
_entity.id
_entity.type
_entity.pdbx_description
1 polymer ?
#
loop_
_entity_poly.entity_id
_entity_poly.type
_entity_poly.pdbx_seq_one_letter_code
_entity_poly.pdbx_strand_id
1 'polypeptide(L)'
;YSYPKGAEAGHVAFYVDYPSIDMRLYAYRGGDSFDITNGKIVSGETLDFRIDSNLAPIFSRTGVTSSDEGVDIVFTNNYGATLTSLYNCAGIPVSIVNLHPTTSSFFAPSGSLTCLWDTGNSAYKTGDYTIYAKVNVNNIFNNLGSIQGVTVSPTIGTKTKTEEVSMGIDTPTPTPTSSVSTSGSPGSIKTTAPTVKPTAKPTTATPTPTPTPTAEPTAAVTETPAPTPVPTQTPSSPLGTVTVMSALILGILAFAAMRKD
;
A
#
# COMPACT_ATOMS: atom_id res chain seq x y z
N TYR A 1 0.15 -34.23 -18.93
CA TYR A 1 0.29 -34.07 -20.40
C TYR A 1 1.30 -32.96 -20.65
N SER A 2 2.54 -33.31 -21.00
CA SER A 2 3.55 -32.37 -21.49
C SER A 2 4.05 -32.94 -22.80
N TYR A 3 3.95 -32.18 -23.89
CA TYR A 3 4.41 -32.65 -25.20
C TYR A 3 5.95 -32.63 -25.20
N PRO A 4 6.62 -33.79 -25.35
CA PRO A 4 8.08 -33.88 -25.26
C PRO A 4 8.82 -33.20 -26.42
N LYS A 5 8.08 -32.64 -27.39
CA LYS A 5 8.55 -31.75 -28.45
C LYS A 5 7.43 -30.77 -28.74
N GLY A 6 7.53 -29.53 -28.23
CA GLY A 6 6.59 -28.47 -28.57
C GLY A 6 6.45 -28.34 -30.09
N ALA A 7 5.27 -27.95 -30.57
CA ALA A 7 5.02 -27.83 -32.01
C ALA A 7 6.10 -26.94 -32.67
N GLU A 8 6.68 -27.39 -33.80
CA GLU A 8 7.70 -26.64 -34.55
C GLU A 8 7.21 -25.26 -35.03
N ALA A 9 5.90 -24.99 -34.93
CA ALA A 9 5.24 -23.72 -35.18
C ALA A 9 4.35 -23.29 -33.99
N GLY A 10 4.85 -23.41 -32.75
CA GLY A 10 4.12 -22.95 -31.57
C GLY A 10 3.88 -21.43 -31.59
N HIS A 11 2.62 -21.02 -31.49
CA HIS A 11 2.25 -19.62 -31.26
C HIS A 11 2.21 -19.32 -29.76
N VAL A 12 2.59 -18.12 -29.35
CA VAL A 12 2.45 -17.67 -27.96
C VAL A 12 0.96 -17.57 -27.62
N ALA A 13 0.53 -18.30 -26.59
CA ALA A 13 -0.87 -18.30 -26.16
C ALA A 13 -1.21 -17.07 -25.28
N PHE A 14 -0.30 -16.69 -24.38
CA PHE A 14 -0.44 -15.52 -23.53
C PHE A 14 0.91 -15.08 -22.96
N TYR A 15 0.98 -13.81 -22.54
CA TYR A 15 2.06 -13.28 -21.71
C TYR A 15 1.60 -13.20 -20.26
N VAL A 16 2.54 -13.39 -19.34
CA VAL A 16 2.34 -13.16 -17.91
C VAL A 16 3.36 -12.15 -17.47
N ASP A 17 2.88 -10.97 -17.08
CA ASP A 17 3.72 -9.94 -16.49
C ASP A 17 3.86 -10.17 -14.98
N TYR A 18 5.03 -9.83 -14.45
CA TYR A 18 5.17 -9.69 -13.00
C TYR A 18 4.26 -8.55 -12.52
N PRO A 19 3.65 -8.68 -11.32
CA PRO A 19 2.93 -7.56 -10.75
C PRO A 19 3.91 -6.40 -10.52
N SER A 20 3.43 -5.18 -10.69
CA SER A 20 4.15 -3.98 -10.31
C SER A 20 3.31 -3.13 -9.38
N ILE A 21 3.96 -2.57 -8.36
CA ILE A 21 3.29 -1.71 -7.39
C ILE A 21 4.22 -0.59 -6.94
N ASP A 22 3.74 0.63 -7.06
CA ASP A 22 4.32 1.84 -6.48
C ASP A 22 3.20 2.63 -5.79
N MET A 23 3.58 3.46 -4.83
CA MET A 23 2.62 4.28 -4.11
C MET A 23 3.18 5.68 -3.87
N ARG A 24 2.33 6.67 -4.10
CA ARG A 24 2.65 8.09 -3.95
C ARG A 24 1.69 8.76 -3.01
N LEU A 25 2.17 9.80 -2.34
CA LEU A 25 1.38 10.64 -1.45
C LEU A 25 1.11 11.98 -2.13
N TYR A 26 -0.14 12.39 -2.18
CA TYR A 26 -0.56 13.65 -2.74
C TYR A 26 -1.19 14.53 -1.67
N ALA A 27 -0.81 15.80 -1.63
CA ALA A 27 -1.52 16.83 -0.89
C ALA A 27 -2.53 17.51 -1.82
N TYR A 28 -3.74 17.72 -1.32
CA TYR A 28 -4.76 18.53 -1.96
C TYR A 28 -4.77 19.91 -1.30
N ARG A 29 -4.68 21.00 -2.07
CA ARG A 29 -4.71 22.37 -1.54
C ARG A 29 -5.48 23.26 -2.51
N GLY A 30 -6.72 23.61 -2.16
CA GLY A 30 -7.50 24.61 -2.91
C GLY A 30 -7.82 24.27 -4.37
N GLY A 31 -7.94 22.99 -4.72
CA GLY A 31 -8.24 22.53 -6.08
C GLY A 31 -7.05 21.91 -6.82
N ASP A 32 -5.82 22.18 -6.34
CA ASP A 32 -4.60 21.60 -6.90
C ASP A 32 -4.16 20.36 -6.11
N SER A 33 -3.49 19.44 -6.81
CA SER A 33 -2.85 18.27 -6.20
C SER A 33 -1.34 18.30 -6.41
N PHE A 34 -0.59 17.99 -5.35
CA PHE A 34 0.88 18.03 -5.35
C PHE A 34 1.44 16.72 -4.85
N ASP A 35 2.38 16.13 -5.59
CA ASP A 35 3.12 14.95 -5.13
C ASP A 35 4.07 15.36 -3.98
N ILE A 36 3.83 14.81 -2.80
CA ILE A 36 4.62 15.04 -1.58
C ILE A 36 5.23 13.72 -1.06
N THR A 37 5.39 12.71 -1.91
CA THR A 37 5.87 11.37 -1.53
C THR A 37 7.20 11.40 -0.76
N ASN A 38 8.10 12.32 -1.14
CA ASN A 38 9.40 12.52 -0.49
C ASN A 38 9.42 13.73 0.48
N GLY A 39 8.26 14.32 0.73
CA GLY A 39 8.07 15.50 1.57
C GLY A 39 7.91 15.15 3.04
N LYS A 40 7.75 16.20 3.86
CA LYS A 40 7.28 16.04 5.24
C LYS A 40 5.77 16.15 5.26
N ILE A 41 5.14 15.37 6.14
CA ILE A 41 3.72 15.49 6.43
C ILE A 41 3.54 16.41 7.62
N VAL A 42 2.71 17.44 7.47
CA VAL A 42 2.33 18.32 8.58
C VAL A 42 0.89 18.05 9.00
N SER A 43 0.55 18.45 10.23
CA SER A 43 -0.82 18.34 10.74
C SER A 43 -1.74 19.31 9.98
N GLY A 44 -2.99 18.92 9.76
CA GLY A 44 -3.98 19.77 9.09
C GLY A 44 -3.91 19.76 7.56
N GLU A 45 -3.14 18.83 6.98
CA GLU A 45 -3.12 18.60 5.54
C GLU A 45 -4.22 17.63 5.12
N THR A 46 -4.74 17.86 3.93
CA THR A 46 -5.69 16.97 3.27
C THR A 46 -4.94 16.14 2.24
N LEU A 47 -4.82 14.84 2.48
CA LEU A 47 -3.94 13.95 1.73
C LEU A 47 -4.72 12.81 1.04
N ASP A 48 -4.15 12.33 -0.06
CA ASP A 48 -4.60 11.15 -0.80
C ASP A 48 -3.40 10.27 -1.18
N PHE A 49 -3.66 8.98 -1.40
CA PHE A 49 -2.67 8.04 -1.93
C PHE A 49 -2.97 7.75 -3.39
N ARG A 50 -1.94 7.82 -4.24
CA ARG A 50 -2.02 7.29 -5.60
C ARG A 50 -1.28 5.96 -5.67
N ILE A 51 -1.96 4.94 -6.12
CA ILE A 51 -1.42 3.61 -6.37
C ILE A 51 -1.13 3.52 -7.86
N ASP A 52 0.13 3.26 -8.21
CA ASP A 52 0.56 3.02 -9.58
C ASP A 52 0.87 1.53 -9.75
N SER A 53 0.14 0.85 -10.65
CA SER A 53 0.22 -0.62 -10.76
C SER A 53 -0.24 -1.13 -12.13
N ASN A 54 0.24 -2.31 -12.52
CA ASN A 54 -0.27 -3.04 -13.70
C ASN A 54 -1.45 -3.99 -13.39
N LEU A 55 -2.02 -3.94 -12.19
CA LEU A 55 -3.06 -4.89 -11.74
C LEU A 55 -4.48 -4.53 -12.17
N ALA A 56 -4.69 -3.37 -12.79
CA ALA A 56 -6.01 -2.90 -13.23
C ALA A 56 -6.81 -3.92 -14.07
N PRO A 57 -6.21 -4.69 -14.98
CA PRO A 57 -6.93 -5.72 -15.73
C PRO A 57 -7.51 -6.82 -14.85
N ILE A 58 -6.94 -7.11 -13.67
CA ILE A 58 -7.49 -8.10 -12.72
C ILE A 58 -8.78 -7.55 -12.11
N PHE A 59 -8.75 -6.29 -11.67
CA PHE A 59 -9.86 -5.65 -10.96
C PHE A 59 -11.00 -5.18 -11.87
N SER A 60 -10.73 -5.06 -13.17
CA SER A 60 -11.74 -4.69 -14.18
C SER A 60 -12.52 -5.90 -14.72
N ARG A 61 -12.22 -7.12 -14.25
CA ARG A 61 -12.90 -8.33 -14.70
C ARG A 61 -14.32 -8.39 -14.16
N THR A 62 -15.24 -8.86 -14.99
CA THR A 62 -16.59 -9.19 -14.56
C THR A 62 -16.55 -10.22 -13.43
N GLY A 63 -17.27 -9.94 -12.34
CA GLY A 63 -17.36 -10.83 -11.17
C GLY A 63 -16.42 -10.48 -10.03
N VAL A 64 -15.51 -9.51 -10.18
CA VAL A 64 -14.76 -8.95 -9.05
C VAL A 64 -15.69 -8.09 -8.19
N THR A 65 -15.62 -8.31 -6.88
CA THR A 65 -16.48 -7.72 -5.85
C THR A 65 -15.62 -7.06 -4.77
N SER A 66 -16.22 -6.22 -3.93
CA SER A 66 -15.50 -5.57 -2.82
C SER A 66 -15.01 -6.54 -1.73
N SER A 67 -15.48 -7.80 -1.74
CA SER A 67 -15.01 -8.84 -0.81
C SER A 67 -13.77 -9.58 -1.30
N ASP A 68 -13.37 -9.39 -2.56
CA ASP A 68 -12.17 -10.04 -3.09
C ASP A 68 -10.89 -9.40 -2.53
N GLU A 69 -9.83 -10.19 -2.45
CA GLU A 69 -8.53 -9.70 -2.01
C GLU A 69 -7.97 -8.69 -3.03
N GLY A 70 -7.49 -7.56 -2.53
CA GLY A 70 -7.02 -6.47 -3.36
C GLY A 70 -5.61 -5.98 -3.01
N VAL A 71 -5.45 -4.67 -3.09
CA VAL A 71 -4.29 -3.93 -2.61
C VAL A 71 -4.64 -3.30 -1.26
N ASP A 72 -3.80 -3.52 -0.26
CA ASP A 72 -3.90 -2.87 1.04
C ASP A 72 -2.92 -1.71 1.10
N ILE A 73 -3.35 -0.58 1.68
CA ILE A 73 -2.41 0.43 2.18
C ILE A 73 -2.09 0.02 3.62
N VAL A 74 -0.91 -0.53 3.83
CA VAL A 74 -0.42 -0.83 5.17
C VAL A 74 -0.04 0.47 5.83
N PHE A 75 -0.86 0.90 6.79
CA PHE A 75 -0.69 2.14 7.52
C PHE A 75 -0.43 1.82 8.99
N THR A 76 0.83 1.88 9.42
CA THR A 76 1.22 1.57 10.80
C THR A 76 1.52 2.85 11.54
N ASN A 77 0.84 3.07 12.67
CA ASN A 77 1.05 4.24 13.51
C ASN A 77 2.30 4.13 14.38
N ASN A 78 2.61 5.21 15.08
CA ASN A 78 3.78 5.33 15.95
C ASN A 78 3.77 4.39 17.17
N TYR A 79 2.65 3.72 17.45
CA TYR A 79 2.50 2.71 18.50
C TYR A 79 2.56 1.28 17.96
N GLY A 80 2.78 1.10 16.65
CA GLY A 80 2.85 -0.21 15.99
C GLY A 80 1.50 -0.80 15.60
N ALA A 81 0.38 -0.08 15.76
CA ALA A 81 -0.92 -0.56 15.31
C ALA A 81 -1.11 -0.28 13.81
N THR A 82 -1.51 -1.30 13.06
CA THR A 82 -1.89 -1.16 11.65
C THR A 82 -3.36 -0.78 11.55
N LEU A 83 -3.63 0.33 10.86
CA LEU A 83 -4.97 0.82 10.61
C LEU A 83 -5.55 0.16 9.35
N THR A 84 -6.86 -0.06 9.35
CA THR A 84 -7.63 -0.59 8.19
C THR A 84 -8.52 0.46 7.55
N SER A 85 -8.58 1.65 8.14
CA SER A 85 -9.33 2.80 7.64
C SER A 85 -8.69 4.11 8.09
N LEU A 86 -8.91 5.18 7.34
CA LEU A 86 -8.52 6.55 7.66
C LEU A 86 -9.74 7.46 7.70
N TYR A 87 -9.74 8.43 8.60
CA TYR A 87 -10.65 9.56 8.59
C TYR A 87 -10.35 10.48 7.40
N ASN A 88 -11.36 10.67 6.56
CA ASN A 88 -11.36 11.67 5.49
C ASN A 88 -11.61 13.09 6.04
N CYS A 89 -11.59 14.09 5.15
CA CYS A 89 -11.88 15.49 5.49
C CYS A 89 -13.28 15.75 6.06
N ALA A 90 -14.23 14.81 5.91
CA ALA A 90 -15.55 14.88 6.52
C ALA A 90 -15.61 14.21 7.91
N GLY A 91 -14.48 13.71 8.42
CA GLY A 91 -14.40 12.95 9.67
C GLY A 91 -15.00 11.55 9.58
N ILE A 92 -15.19 11.01 8.36
CA ILE A 92 -15.77 9.69 8.11
C ILE A 92 -14.63 8.68 7.92
N PRO A 93 -14.65 7.51 8.60
CA PRO A 93 -13.74 6.41 8.33
C PRO A 93 -13.94 5.85 6.92
N VAL A 94 -12.86 5.78 6.15
CA VAL A 94 -12.82 5.22 4.79
C VAL A 94 -11.84 4.06 4.79
N SER A 95 -12.25 2.91 4.25
CA SER A 95 -11.40 1.72 4.21
C SER A 95 -10.18 1.93 3.31
N ILE A 96 -9.04 1.37 3.72
CA ILE A 96 -7.78 1.38 2.99
C ILE A 96 -7.25 -0.02 2.69
N VAL A 97 -8.09 -1.04 2.87
CA VAL A 97 -7.79 -2.46 2.64
C VAL A 97 -8.68 -3.01 1.53
N ASN A 98 -8.21 -4.04 0.84
CA ASN A 98 -8.88 -4.64 -0.31
C ASN A 98 -9.32 -3.59 -1.35
N LEU A 99 -8.40 -2.67 -1.66
CA LEU A 99 -8.61 -1.69 -2.72
C LEU A 99 -8.50 -2.38 -4.08
N HIS A 100 -9.31 -1.93 -5.02
CA HIS A 100 -9.39 -2.48 -6.37
C HIS A 100 -9.00 -1.41 -7.40
N PRO A 101 -7.71 -1.10 -7.58
CA PRO A 101 -7.25 -0.14 -8.59
C PRO A 101 -7.72 -0.51 -10.00
N THR A 102 -8.74 0.14 -10.55
CA THR A 102 -9.26 -0.15 -11.90
C THR A 102 -8.51 0.56 -13.02
N THR A 103 -7.51 1.36 -12.67
CA THR A 103 -6.64 2.10 -13.60
C THR A 103 -5.18 1.92 -13.18
N SER A 104 -4.26 2.14 -14.12
CA SER A 104 -2.83 2.00 -13.83
C SER A 104 -2.30 3.06 -12.87
N SER A 105 -2.97 4.20 -12.80
CA SER A 105 -2.79 5.23 -11.77
C SER A 105 -4.14 5.46 -11.11
N PHE A 106 -4.24 5.13 -9.84
CA PHE A 106 -5.50 5.08 -9.10
C PHE A 106 -5.39 5.85 -7.80
N PHE A 107 -6.22 6.88 -7.62
CA PHE A 107 -6.32 7.56 -6.33
C PHE A 107 -7.21 6.74 -5.40
N ALA A 108 -6.67 6.29 -4.28
CA ALA A 108 -7.43 5.54 -3.30
C ALA A 108 -8.50 6.42 -2.63
N PRO A 109 -9.69 5.88 -2.31
CA PRO A 109 -10.13 4.51 -2.56
C PRO A 109 -10.95 4.35 -3.86
N SER A 110 -11.19 5.44 -4.60
CA SER A 110 -12.29 5.53 -5.58
C SER A 110 -11.85 5.79 -7.02
N GLY A 111 -10.55 5.98 -7.25
CA GLY A 111 -9.97 6.39 -8.52
C GLY A 111 -9.92 7.91 -8.72
N SER A 112 -10.40 8.70 -7.76
CA SER A 112 -10.39 10.17 -7.78
C SER A 112 -9.83 10.74 -6.47
N LEU A 113 -9.27 11.96 -6.52
CA LEU A 113 -8.88 12.70 -5.32
C LEU A 113 -10.13 13.00 -4.47
N THR A 114 -10.10 12.62 -3.19
CA THR A 114 -11.27 12.72 -2.29
C THR A 114 -10.92 13.19 -0.88
N CYS A 115 -9.64 13.47 -0.58
CA CYS A 115 -9.11 13.61 0.76
C CYS A 115 -9.35 12.34 1.59
N LEU A 116 -8.68 11.24 1.25
CA LEU A 116 -8.72 10.00 2.02
C LEU A 116 -8.17 10.17 3.44
N TRP A 117 -7.21 11.07 3.66
CA TRP A 117 -6.55 11.25 4.96
C TRP A 117 -6.50 12.73 5.39
N ASP A 118 -7.29 13.05 6.41
CA ASP A 118 -7.21 14.32 7.14
C ASP A 118 -6.17 14.22 8.27
N THR A 119 -4.96 14.73 8.05
CA THR A 119 -3.89 14.65 9.07
C THR A 119 -4.16 15.55 10.28
N GLY A 120 -5.13 16.47 10.18
CA GLY A 120 -5.60 17.33 11.27
C GLY A 120 -6.54 16.64 12.25
N ASN A 121 -7.08 15.47 11.90
CA ASN A 121 -7.99 14.74 12.76
C ASN A 121 -7.32 14.35 14.10
N SER A 122 -8.03 14.57 15.20
CA SER A 122 -7.51 14.38 16.57
C SER A 122 -7.17 12.91 16.92
N ALA A 123 -7.67 11.95 16.14
CA ALA A 123 -7.30 10.54 16.22
C ALA A 123 -5.82 10.31 15.85
N TYR A 124 -5.22 11.16 15.01
CA TYR A 124 -3.83 11.03 14.60
C TYR A 124 -2.89 11.78 15.54
N LYS A 125 -2.01 11.02 16.20
CA LYS A 125 -1.01 11.56 17.11
C LYS A 125 0.28 11.89 16.37
N THR A 126 1.09 12.74 17.00
CA THR A 126 2.43 13.00 16.52
C THR A 126 3.29 11.75 16.66
N GLY A 127 4.02 11.44 15.61
CA GLY A 127 4.98 10.35 15.58
C GLY A 127 5.30 9.94 14.16
N ASP A 128 6.05 8.86 14.05
CA ASP A 128 6.42 8.28 12.78
C ASP A 128 5.39 7.23 12.37
N TYR A 129 4.91 7.34 11.14
CA TYR A 129 4.05 6.37 10.49
C TYR A 129 4.81 5.66 9.39
N THR A 130 4.59 4.36 9.29
CA THR A 130 5.10 3.52 8.20
C THR A 130 3.95 3.23 7.25
N ILE A 131 4.10 3.68 6.00
CA ILE A 131 3.03 3.60 5.00
C ILE A 131 3.59 2.99 3.72
N TYR A 132 2.98 1.91 3.23
CA TYR A 132 3.30 1.28 1.94
C TYR A 132 2.09 0.52 1.40
N ALA A 133 2.04 0.28 0.09
CA ALA A 133 1.03 -0.59 -0.52
C ALA A 133 1.50 -2.04 -0.48
N LYS A 134 0.59 -2.98 -0.21
CA LYS A 134 0.80 -4.43 -0.24
C LYS A 134 -0.23 -5.06 -1.17
N VAL A 135 0.22 -5.86 -2.12
CA VAL A 135 -0.65 -6.56 -3.06
C VAL A 135 -0.90 -7.97 -2.57
N ASN A 136 -2.14 -8.36 -2.30
CA ASN A 136 -2.46 -9.76 -1.99
C ASN A 136 -3.56 -10.38 -2.88
N VAL A 137 -3.98 -9.69 -3.95
CA VAL A 137 -4.92 -10.28 -4.93
C VAL A 137 -4.43 -11.65 -5.41
N ASN A 138 -5.32 -12.64 -5.38
CA ASN A 138 -5.04 -14.03 -5.72
C ASN A 138 -3.84 -14.63 -4.96
N ASN A 139 -3.67 -14.30 -3.68
CA ASN A 139 -2.57 -14.79 -2.85
C ASN A 139 -1.16 -14.47 -3.39
N ILE A 140 -0.98 -13.41 -4.19
CA ILE A 140 0.30 -13.15 -4.83
C ILE A 140 1.42 -12.85 -3.82
N PHE A 141 1.12 -12.17 -2.72
CA PHE A 141 2.07 -11.95 -1.63
C PHE A 141 2.45 -13.27 -0.95
N ASN A 142 1.48 -14.16 -0.73
CA ASN A 142 1.74 -15.44 -0.08
C ASN A 142 2.63 -16.35 -0.95
N ASN A 143 2.54 -16.23 -2.27
CA ASN A 143 3.33 -17.01 -3.22
C ASN A 143 4.73 -16.42 -3.47
N LEU A 144 4.84 -15.10 -3.63
CA LEU A 144 6.11 -14.42 -3.98
C LEU A 144 6.87 -13.86 -2.77
N GLY A 145 6.21 -13.71 -1.62
CA GLY A 145 6.74 -13.02 -0.46
C GLY A 145 6.76 -11.50 -0.61
N SER A 146 7.58 -10.84 0.20
CA SER A 146 7.73 -9.38 0.22
C SER A 146 8.84 -8.93 -0.72
N ILE A 147 8.48 -8.47 -1.92
CA ILE A 147 9.39 -7.97 -2.95
C ILE A 147 9.01 -6.53 -3.28
N GLN A 148 9.93 -5.60 -3.02
CA GLN A 148 9.71 -4.17 -3.28
C GLN A 148 9.52 -3.92 -4.78
N GLY A 149 8.52 -3.11 -5.13
CA GLY A 149 8.12 -2.81 -6.51
C GLY A 149 7.23 -3.87 -7.15
N VAL A 150 7.03 -5.02 -6.50
CA VAL A 150 6.33 -6.19 -7.06
C VAL A 150 5.10 -6.54 -6.21
N THR A 151 5.32 -6.92 -4.95
CA THR A 151 4.23 -7.25 -3.99
C THR A 151 4.10 -6.22 -2.87
N VAL A 152 5.11 -5.39 -2.65
CA VAL A 152 5.05 -4.24 -1.74
C VAL A 152 5.65 -3.00 -2.40
N SER A 153 5.08 -1.81 -2.18
CA SER A 153 5.67 -0.56 -2.68
C SER A 153 6.90 -0.16 -1.85
N PRO A 154 7.71 0.81 -2.32
CA PRO A 154 8.55 1.59 -1.42
C PRO A 154 7.74 2.21 -0.28
N THR A 155 8.37 2.31 0.89
CA THR A 155 7.76 2.93 2.07
C THR A 155 7.75 4.45 1.91
N ILE A 156 6.58 5.07 2.09
CA ILE A 156 6.44 6.50 2.27
C ILE A 156 6.82 6.80 3.73
N GLY A 157 8.04 7.29 3.92
CA GLY A 157 8.57 7.62 5.24
C GLY A 157 8.00 8.92 5.75
N THR A 158 7.07 8.86 6.71
CA THR A 158 6.56 10.08 7.34
C THR A 158 7.53 10.54 8.42
N LYS A 159 8.14 11.72 8.24
CA LYS A 159 8.92 12.38 9.30
C LYS A 159 8.03 13.38 10.02
N THR A 160 7.53 12.96 11.17
CA THR A 160 7.10 13.74 12.33
C THR A 160 6.16 14.94 12.06
N LYS A 161 4.91 14.81 12.51
CA LYS A 161 4.01 15.91 12.84
C LYS A 161 4.74 16.89 13.78
N THR A 162 5.30 17.95 13.23
CA THR A 162 5.73 19.07 14.09
C THR A 162 4.44 19.84 14.33
N GLU A 163 3.99 19.95 15.58
CA GLU A 163 3.02 21.01 15.90
C GLU A 163 3.63 22.30 15.35
N GLU A 164 2.89 23.08 14.58
CA GLU A 164 3.37 24.41 14.24
C GLU A 164 3.69 25.10 15.57
N VAL A 165 4.98 25.30 15.84
CA VAL A 165 5.37 26.30 16.82
C VAL A 165 4.90 27.59 16.19
N SER A 166 3.73 28.06 16.64
CA SER A 166 3.36 29.45 16.55
C SER A 166 4.56 30.22 17.09
N MET A 167 5.40 30.72 16.18
CA MET A 167 6.23 31.85 16.52
C MET A 167 5.24 32.99 16.68
N GLY A 168 4.65 33.07 17.87
CA GLY A 168 4.16 34.32 18.38
C GLY A 168 5.32 35.28 18.25
N ILE A 169 5.28 36.09 17.19
CA ILE A 169 5.97 37.36 17.18
C ILE A 169 5.19 38.18 18.20
N ASP A 170 5.47 37.93 19.49
CA ASP A 170 5.36 38.94 20.51
C ASP A 170 6.33 40.02 20.07
N THR A 171 5.85 40.91 19.22
CA THR A 171 6.54 42.14 18.88
C THR A 171 6.65 42.88 20.21
N PRO A 172 7.82 42.97 20.86
CA PRO A 172 7.91 43.79 22.06
C PRO A 172 7.65 45.22 21.61
N THR A 173 6.54 45.78 22.10
CA THR A 173 6.27 47.21 21.94
C THR A 173 7.45 47.95 22.59
N PRO A 174 8.25 48.73 21.86
CA PRO A 174 9.38 49.42 22.46
C PRO A 174 8.86 50.48 23.44
N THR A 175 9.12 50.26 24.72
CA THR A 175 8.99 51.28 25.75
C THR A 175 9.92 52.45 25.40
N PRO A 176 9.45 53.70 25.34
CA PRO A 176 10.32 54.83 25.04
C PRO A 176 11.25 55.09 26.24
N THR A 177 12.54 54.80 26.09
CA THR A 177 13.55 55.17 27.08
C THR A 177 14.08 56.57 26.75
N SER A 178 13.92 57.47 27.71
CA SER A 178 14.32 58.87 27.70
C SER A 178 15.77 59.10 27.26
N SER A 179 15.94 60.14 26.45
CA SER A 179 17.20 60.68 25.95
C SER A 179 18.11 61.21 27.08
N VAL A 180 19.37 60.79 27.08
CA VAL A 180 20.48 61.54 27.68
C VAL A 180 21.40 61.98 26.55
N SER A 181 21.55 63.31 26.45
CA SER A 181 22.39 64.01 25.48
C SER A 181 23.85 64.00 25.92
N THR A 182 24.75 63.53 25.07
CA THR A 182 26.16 63.92 25.10
C THR A 182 26.68 64.15 23.69
N SER A 183 27.03 65.42 23.45
CA SER A 183 27.65 65.99 22.26
C SER A 183 28.99 65.35 21.90
N GLY A 184 29.15 64.90 20.65
CA GLY A 184 30.42 64.46 20.07
C GLY A 184 30.30 64.11 18.58
N SER A 185 31.09 64.79 17.75
CA SER A 185 31.15 64.73 16.28
C SER A 185 31.44 63.32 15.69
N PRO A 186 31.05 63.01 14.43
CA PRO A 186 31.02 61.64 13.90
C PRO A 186 32.41 61.14 13.48
N GLY A 187 32.92 60.13 14.19
CA GLY A 187 34.04 59.28 13.76
C GLY A 187 33.52 57.97 13.18
N SER A 188 34.05 57.56 12.02
CA SER A 188 33.66 56.33 11.32
C SER A 188 33.83 55.09 12.20
N ILE A 189 32.73 54.41 12.51
CA ILE A 189 32.75 53.14 13.23
C ILE A 189 32.98 52.03 12.20
N LYS A 190 34.17 51.46 12.22
CA LYS A 190 34.57 50.31 11.42
C LYS A 190 33.85 49.07 11.98
N THR A 191 32.91 48.51 11.22
CA THR A 191 32.24 47.25 11.56
C THR A 191 33.26 46.11 11.62
N THR A 192 33.58 45.62 12.80
CA THR A 192 34.26 44.34 12.99
C THR A 192 33.23 43.21 12.89
N ALA A 193 33.41 42.32 11.93
CA ALA A 193 32.65 41.07 11.85
C ALA A 193 32.92 40.20 13.08
N PRO A 194 31.93 39.48 13.63
CA PRO A 194 32.14 38.62 14.78
C PRO A 194 33.02 37.43 14.40
N THR A 195 34.13 37.26 15.12
CA THR A 195 34.99 36.08 15.04
C THR A 195 34.27 34.89 15.67
N VAL A 196 33.76 33.97 14.85
CA VAL A 196 33.30 32.66 15.31
C VAL A 196 34.49 31.79 15.67
N LYS A 197 34.59 31.41 16.95
CA LYS A 197 35.53 30.39 17.44
C LYS A 197 35.10 29.01 16.91
N PRO A 198 35.96 28.22 16.26
CA PRO A 198 35.59 26.89 15.80
C PRO A 198 35.32 25.98 17.01
N THR A 199 34.08 25.51 17.15
CA THR A 199 33.74 24.41 18.07
C THR A 199 34.18 23.12 17.41
N ALA A 200 35.10 22.38 18.04
CA ALA A 200 35.57 21.10 17.56
C ALA A 200 34.40 20.11 17.44
N LYS A 201 34.26 19.48 16.28
CA LYS A 201 33.33 18.39 16.02
C LYS A 201 33.73 17.18 16.89
N PRO A 202 32.82 16.55 17.66
CA PRO A 202 33.15 15.32 18.36
C PRO A 202 33.30 14.20 17.33
N THR A 203 34.52 13.67 17.20
CA THR A 203 34.81 12.47 16.40
C THR A 203 34.64 11.25 17.31
N THR A 204 33.43 10.71 17.37
CA THR A 204 33.21 9.39 17.97
C THR A 204 33.53 8.35 16.90
N ALA A 205 34.57 7.54 17.13
CA ALA A 205 34.89 6.42 16.27
C ALA A 205 33.76 5.38 16.36
N THR A 206 33.08 5.14 15.24
CA THR A 206 32.14 4.02 15.10
C THR A 206 32.95 2.71 15.16
N PRO A 207 32.64 1.77 16.07
CA PRO A 207 33.31 0.47 16.08
C PRO A 207 33.01 -0.27 14.77
N THR A 208 34.07 -0.77 14.13
CA THR A 208 33.95 -1.65 12.97
C THR A 208 33.20 -2.92 13.39
N PRO A 209 32.11 -3.30 12.70
CA PRO A 209 31.37 -4.52 13.06
C PRO A 209 32.26 -5.75 12.86
N THR A 210 32.36 -6.58 13.90
CA THR A 210 32.95 -7.91 13.81
C THR A 210 32.04 -8.80 12.95
N PRO A 211 32.54 -9.43 11.87
CA PRO A 211 31.72 -10.34 11.09
C PRO A 211 31.28 -11.51 11.97
N THR A 212 29.97 -11.71 12.07
CA THR A 212 29.39 -12.91 12.70
C THR A 212 29.58 -14.08 11.73
N PRO A 213 30.05 -15.25 12.18
CA PRO A 213 30.22 -16.40 11.29
C PRO A 213 28.88 -16.81 10.68
N THR A 214 28.80 -16.78 9.36
CA THR A 214 27.67 -17.32 8.59
C THR A 214 27.65 -18.82 8.78
N ALA A 215 26.55 -19.35 9.33
CA ALA A 215 26.34 -20.79 9.43
C ALA A 215 26.34 -21.42 8.03
N GLU A 216 27.11 -22.50 7.87
CA GLU A 216 27.16 -23.30 6.65
C GLU A 216 25.76 -23.87 6.35
N PRO A 217 25.27 -23.79 5.10
CA PRO A 217 23.93 -24.29 4.76
C PRO A 217 23.88 -25.80 4.97
N THR A 218 23.03 -26.23 5.90
CA THR A 218 22.65 -27.65 6.04
C THR A 218 21.87 -28.06 4.80
N ALA A 219 22.37 -29.05 4.06
CA ALA A 219 21.70 -29.57 2.88
C ALA A 219 20.28 -30.04 3.23
N ALA A 220 19.28 -29.53 2.49
CA ALA A 220 17.91 -29.98 2.60
C ALA A 220 17.80 -31.44 2.13
N VAL A 221 17.18 -32.29 2.94
CA VAL A 221 16.88 -33.67 2.57
C VAL A 221 15.79 -33.64 1.51
N THR A 222 16.13 -34.04 0.29
CA THR A 222 15.17 -34.23 -0.80
C THR A 222 14.35 -35.49 -0.52
N GLU A 223 13.11 -35.33 -0.07
CA GLU A 223 12.19 -36.45 0.04
C GLU A 223 11.82 -36.98 -1.36
N THR A 224 11.93 -38.29 -1.52
CA THR A 224 11.54 -38.98 -2.76
C THR A 224 10.02 -39.03 -2.84
N PRO A 225 9.38 -38.53 -3.92
CA PRO A 225 7.93 -38.55 -4.03
C PRO A 225 7.42 -39.99 -4.08
N ALA A 226 6.34 -40.24 -3.32
CA ALA A 226 5.64 -41.52 -3.31
C ALA A 226 5.10 -41.88 -4.71
N PRO A 227 5.11 -43.16 -5.11
CA PRO A 227 4.63 -43.57 -6.43
C PRO A 227 3.13 -43.28 -6.60
N THR A 228 2.78 -42.65 -7.72
CA THR A 228 1.39 -42.41 -8.13
C THR A 228 0.65 -43.73 -8.31
N PRO A 229 -0.56 -43.92 -7.74
CA PRO A 229 -1.31 -45.16 -7.91
C PRO A 229 -1.68 -45.37 -9.39
N VAL A 230 -1.45 -46.59 -9.88
CA VAL A 230 -1.84 -47.03 -11.23
C VAL A 230 -3.36 -47.25 -11.23
N PRO A 231 -4.12 -46.67 -12.19
CA PRO A 231 -5.55 -46.92 -12.28
C PRO A 231 -5.84 -48.39 -12.55
N THR A 232 -6.64 -49.01 -11.69
CA THR A 232 -7.11 -50.39 -11.86
C THR A 232 -8.19 -50.41 -12.92
N GLN A 233 -7.98 -51.13 -14.02
CA GLN A 233 -8.99 -51.32 -15.05
C GLN A 233 -10.05 -52.31 -14.55
N THR A 234 -11.30 -51.87 -14.48
CA THR A 234 -12.46 -52.74 -14.22
C THR A 234 -12.64 -53.71 -15.40
N PRO A 235 -12.75 -55.02 -15.17
CA PRO A 235 -12.94 -55.99 -16.24
C PRO A 235 -14.28 -55.75 -16.96
N SER A 236 -14.20 -55.62 -18.29
CA SER A 236 -15.35 -55.62 -19.20
C SER A 236 -16.05 -56.99 -19.15
N SER A 237 -17.31 -57.01 -18.75
CA SER A 237 -18.16 -58.21 -18.82
C SER A 237 -18.74 -58.37 -20.23
N PRO A 238 -18.72 -59.58 -20.82
CA PRO A 238 -19.33 -59.82 -22.11
C PRO A 238 -20.87 -59.83 -22.01
N LEU A 239 -21.45 -59.01 -22.90
CA LEU A 239 -22.81 -58.96 -23.42
C LEU A 239 -23.71 -60.17 -23.08
N GLY A 240 -24.65 -59.98 -22.16
CA GLY A 240 -25.79 -60.87 -21.91
C GLY A 240 -27.10 -60.12 -22.17
N THR A 241 -27.85 -60.59 -23.16
CA THR A 241 -29.18 -60.11 -23.53
C THR A 241 -30.21 -60.32 -22.41
N VAL A 242 -30.81 -59.25 -21.90
CA VAL A 242 -32.09 -59.31 -21.19
C VAL A 242 -32.99 -58.17 -21.66
N THR A 243 -34.00 -58.53 -22.45
CA THR A 243 -35.22 -57.75 -22.67
C THR A 243 -36.14 -57.96 -21.48
N VAL A 244 -36.74 -56.91 -20.88
CA VAL A 244 -38.15 -56.86 -20.36
C VAL A 244 -38.51 -55.41 -19.93
N MET A 245 -39.46 -54.81 -20.67
CA MET A 245 -40.68 -54.07 -20.28
C MET A 245 -40.67 -52.89 -19.27
N SER A 246 -41.06 -51.72 -19.81
CA SER A 246 -42.10 -50.77 -19.38
C SER A 246 -42.49 -50.57 -17.90
N ALA A 247 -42.42 -49.31 -17.43
CA ALA A 247 -43.44 -48.71 -16.57
C ALA A 247 -43.48 -47.17 -16.74
N LEU A 248 -44.60 -46.68 -17.26
CA LEU A 248 -45.02 -45.28 -17.35
C LEU A 248 -45.92 -44.99 -16.13
N ILE A 249 -45.58 -43.99 -15.30
CA ILE A 249 -46.55 -43.40 -14.35
C ILE A 249 -46.47 -41.86 -14.44
N LEU A 250 -47.61 -41.29 -14.84
CA LEU A 250 -48.00 -39.89 -14.78
C LEU A 250 -48.09 -39.37 -13.34
N GLY A 251 -47.74 -38.09 -13.16
CA GLY A 251 -48.15 -37.27 -12.02
C GLY A 251 -48.32 -35.82 -12.48
N ILE A 252 -49.48 -35.51 -13.06
CA ILE A 252 -49.90 -34.18 -13.50
C ILE A 252 -50.94 -33.63 -12.49
N LEU A 253 -50.86 -32.31 -12.24
CA LEU A 253 -51.89 -31.36 -11.74
C LEU A 253 -52.26 -31.33 -10.25
N ALA A 254 -52.04 -30.15 -9.65
CA ALA A 254 -53.06 -29.16 -9.21
C ALA A 254 -52.35 -28.09 -8.33
N PHE A 255 -52.64 -26.79 -8.30
CA PHE A 255 -53.59 -25.85 -8.93
C PHE A 255 -53.06 -24.46 -8.48
N ALA A 256 -52.69 -23.51 -9.35
CA ALA A 256 -53.57 -22.51 -9.95
C ALA A 256 -54.43 -21.69 -8.97
N ALA A 257 -54.12 -20.39 -8.85
CA ALA A 257 -54.98 -19.19 -8.66
C ALA A 257 -54.19 -18.17 -7.83
N MET A 258 -54.02 -16.88 -8.17
CA MET A 258 -54.93 -15.93 -8.82
C MET A 258 -54.06 -14.96 -9.66
N ARG A 259 -54.23 -14.87 -11.00
CA ARG A 259 -54.96 -13.80 -11.72
C ARG A 259 -55.21 -12.53 -10.89
N LYS A 260 -54.54 -11.42 -11.21
CA LYS A 260 -54.83 -10.45 -12.28
C LYS A 260 -56.02 -9.55 -11.91
N ASP A 261 -55.68 -8.31 -11.56
CA ASP A 261 -56.27 -7.10 -12.14
C ASP A 261 -55.11 -6.32 -12.79
#